data_AF-K1S0J8-F1
#
_entry.id   AF-K1S0J8-F1
#
_cell.length_a   1.000
_cell.length_b   1.000
_cell.length_c   1.000
_cell.angle_alpha   90.00
_cell.angle_beta   90.00
_cell.angle_gamma   90.00
#
_symmetry.space_group_name_H-M   'P 1'
#
loop_
_entity.id
_entity.type
_entity.pdbx_description
1 polymer ?
#
loop_
_entity_poly.entity_id
_entity_poly.type
_entity_poly.pdbx_seq_one_letter_code
_entity_poly.pdbx_strand_id
1 'polypeptide(L)'
;MVLSKDPDNELIRDMMDDNVVSVSTTTDQEDVSQMFEKYGYLAIPVVDNEKRLVGIVTIDDAISIMQDEASEDIAKMNAMGPSDKPYFKQSMWELYKNRAPWLLFLMISSTFSSMVIRGYEDALAAVTVLTAYIPMLTDAGGNAGSQSTSTIIRSMAVGDIAPPRSAAYYLA
;
A
#
# COMPACT_ATOMS: atom_id res chain seq x y z
N MET A 1 -31.56 6.68 6.84
CA MET A 1 -32.19 7.67 7.74
C MET A 1 -33.64 7.24 7.94
N VAL A 2 -33.97 6.72 9.11
CA VAL A 2 -35.35 6.34 9.46
C VAL A 2 -35.98 7.54 10.15
N LEU A 3 -37.01 8.13 9.53
CA LEU A 3 -37.76 9.25 10.11
C LEU A 3 -38.99 8.66 10.81
N SER A 4 -39.12 8.89 12.12
CA SER A 4 -40.29 8.47 12.89
C SER A 4 -41.52 9.28 12.47
N LYS A 5 -42.68 8.62 12.44
CA LYS A 5 -43.97 9.26 12.21
C LYS A 5 -44.60 9.80 13.52
N ASP A 6 -44.20 9.26 14.67
CA ASP A 6 -44.67 9.63 16.01
C ASP A 6 -43.54 9.43 17.06
N PRO A 7 -42.60 10.39 17.16
CA PRO A 7 -41.36 10.22 17.91
C PRO A 7 -41.54 10.06 19.43
N ASP A 8 -42.71 10.43 19.97
CA ASP A 8 -43.00 10.33 21.40
C ASP A 8 -43.58 8.96 21.81
N ASN A 9 -43.94 8.12 20.84
CA ASN A 9 -44.67 6.87 21.06
C ASN A 9 -44.02 5.63 20.40
N GLU A 10 -42.99 5.82 19.57
CA GLU A 10 -42.19 4.74 18.99
C GLU A 10 -40.97 4.41 19.87
N LEU A 11 -40.68 3.11 20.07
CA LEU A 11 -39.49 2.67 20.79
C LEU A 11 -38.28 2.69 19.83
N ILE A 12 -37.12 3.17 20.31
CA ILE A 12 -35.87 3.20 19.51
C ILE A 12 -35.51 1.82 18.94
N ARG A 13 -35.75 0.75 19.71
CA ARG A 13 -35.49 -0.63 19.27
C ARG A 13 -36.30 -1.04 18.03
N ASP A 14 -37.44 -0.40 17.78
CA ASP A 14 -38.31 -0.71 16.65
C ASP A 14 -37.88 0.09 15.40
N MET A 15 -36.94 1.03 15.55
CA MET A 15 -36.38 1.89 14.50
C MET A 15 -34.89 1.65 14.22
N MET A 16 -34.18 0.93 15.09
CA MET A 16 -32.76 0.64 14.94
C MET A 16 -32.52 -0.50 13.94
N ASP A 17 -31.36 -0.48 13.29
CA ASP A 17 -30.89 -1.60 12.48
C ASP A 17 -30.05 -2.53 13.37
N ASP A 18 -30.51 -3.78 13.52
CA ASP A 18 -29.80 -4.80 14.29
C ASP A 18 -28.58 -5.37 13.55
N ASN A 19 -28.51 -5.20 12.23
CA ASN A 19 -27.39 -5.68 11.40
C ASN A 19 -26.27 -4.64 11.35
N VAL A 20 -25.65 -4.39 12.50
CA VAL A 20 -24.55 -3.44 12.63
C VAL A 20 -23.26 -4.03 12.08
N VAL A 21 -22.67 -3.36 11.08
CA VAL A 21 -21.31 -3.64 10.63
C VAL A 21 -20.34 -3.00 11.62
N SER A 22 -19.49 -3.82 12.25
CA SER A 22 -18.47 -3.37 13.21
C SER A 22 -17.09 -3.91 12.86
N VAL A 23 -16.06 -3.25 13.36
CA VAL A 23 -14.65 -3.66 13.22
C VAL A 23 -14.07 -4.03 14.58
N SER A 24 -13.10 -4.95 14.61
CA SER A 24 -12.37 -5.30 15.83
C SER A 24 -11.27 -4.29 16.12
N THR A 25 -10.87 -4.15 17.39
CA THR A 25 -9.69 -3.37 17.82
C THR A 25 -8.37 -3.79 17.16
N THR A 26 -8.31 -4.99 16.56
CA THR A 26 -7.11 -5.50 15.87
C THR A 26 -7.22 -5.46 14.34
N THR A 27 -8.28 -4.86 13.81
CA THR A 27 -8.48 -4.74 12.35
C THR A 27 -7.46 -3.76 11.79
N ASP A 28 -6.91 -4.06 10.61
CA ASP A 28 -5.97 -3.17 9.95
C ASP A 28 -6.65 -1.84 9.55
N GLN A 29 -5.90 -0.75 9.62
CA GLN A 29 -6.43 0.58 9.31
C GLN A 29 -6.84 0.71 7.85
N GLU A 30 -6.12 0.04 6.93
CA GLU A 30 -6.44 0.01 5.50
C GLU A 30 -7.80 -0.67 5.29
N ASP A 31 -8.03 -1.83 5.92
CA ASP A 31 -9.30 -2.57 5.85
C ASP A 31 -10.48 -1.73 6.38
N VAL A 32 -10.27 -1.02 7.49
CA VAL A 32 -11.29 -0.12 8.05
C VAL A 32 -11.62 0.98 7.05
N SER A 33 -10.61 1.59 6.41
CA SER A 33 -10.81 2.65 5.42
C SER A 33 -11.58 2.17 4.18
N GLN A 34 -11.31 0.96 3.70
CA GLN A 34 -12.04 0.34 2.58
C GLN A 34 -13.52 0.09 2.92
N MET A 35 -13.85 -0.19 4.19
CA MET A 35 -15.24 -0.35 4.62
C MET A 35 -16.04 0.95 4.52
N PHE A 36 -15.41 2.11 4.75
CA PHE A 36 -16.06 3.41 4.56
C PHE A 36 -16.44 3.65 3.10
N GLU A 37 -15.55 3.35 2.15
CA GLU A 37 -15.86 3.45 0.71
C GLU A 37 -16.94 2.46 0.28
N LYS A 38 -16.87 1.22 0.79
CA LYS A 38 -17.79 0.14 0.41
C LYS A 38 -19.22 0.38 0.88
N TYR A 39 -19.39 0.83 2.13
CA TYR A 39 -20.71 0.92 2.75
C TYR A 39 -21.24 2.36 2.85
N GLY A 40 -20.40 3.37 2.66
CA GLY A 40 -20.80 4.78 2.74
C GLY A 40 -21.20 5.22 4.16
N TYR A 41 -20.64 4.59 5.19
CA TYR A 41 -20.90 4.95 6.58
C TYR A 41 -20.23 6.26 6.96
N LEU A 42 -20.81 6.99 7.92
CA LEU A 42 -20.18 8.18 8.53
C LEU A 42 -19.28 7.82 9.72
N ALA A 43 -19.62 6.72 10.39
CA ALA A 43 -18.85 6.15 11.48
C ALA A 43 -19.03 4.63 11.51
N ILE A 44 -17.99 3.91 11.91
CA ILE A 44 -18.02 2.46 12.10
C ILE A 44 -17.71 2.17 13.57
N PRO A 45 -18.55 1.39 14.27
CA PRO A 45 -18.29 1.01 15.66
C PRO A 45 -17.11 0.03 15.76
N VAL A 46 -16.24 0.28 16.74
CA VAL A 46 -15.14 -0.59 17.12
C VAL A 46 -15.56 -1.42 18.32
N VAL A 47 -15.43 -2.74 18.20
CA VAL A 47 -15.77 -3.70 19.26
C VAL A 47 -14.54 -4.45 19.76
N ASP A 48 -14.57 -4.85 21.03
CA ASP A 48 -13.59 -5.77 21.60
C ASP A 48 -13.89 -7.24 21.26
N ASN A 49 -13.06 -8.15 21.77
CA ASN A 49 -13.22 -9.59 21.58
C ASN A 49 -14.52 -10.17 22.16
N GLU A 50 -15.18 -9.46 23.08
CA GLU A 50 -16.46 -9.85 23.68
C GLU A 50 -17.64 -9.18 22.97
N LYS A 51 -17.42 -8.57 21.80
CA LYS A 51 -18.40 -7.81 21.00
C LYS A 51 -19.01 -6.62 21.75
N ARG A 52 -18.30 -6.07 22.72
CA ARG A 52 -18.72 -4.85 23.40
C ARG A 52 -18.20 -3.64 22.63
N LEU A 53 -19.04 -2.63 22.48
CA LEU A 53 -18.67 -1.36 21.87
C LEU A 53 -17.61 -0.67 22.74
N VAL A 54 -16.44 -0.40 22.17
CA VAL A 54 -15.33 0.28 22.87
C VAL A 54 -14.97 1.62 22.24
N GLY A 55 -15.40 1.87 21.01
CA GLY A 55 -15.14 3.14 20.32
C GLY A 55 -15.83 3.22 18.98
N ILE A 56 -15.51 4.28 18.23
CA ILE A 56 -15.94 4.49 16.85
C ILE A 56 -14.75 5.00 16.04
N VAL A 57 -14.73 4.69 14.75
CA VAL A 57 -13.90 5.38 13.75
C VAL A 57 -14.84 6.24 12.91
N THR A 58 -14.42 7.43 12.54
CA THR A 58 -15.20 8.35 11.70
C THR A 58 -14.63 8.46 10.29
N ILE A 59 -15.44 8.97 9.36
CA ILE A 59 -15.05 9.11 7.95
C ILE A 59 -13.86 10.06 7.75
N ASP A 60 -13.72 11.10 8.58
CA ASP A 60 -12.59 12.02 8.54
C ASP A 60 -11.26 11.34 8.90
N ASP A 61 -11.26 10.46 9.90
CA ASP A 61 -10.10 9.63 10.25
C ASP A 61 -9.77 8.64 9.11
N ALA A 62 -10.80 8.00 8.54
CA ALA A 62 -10.62 7.08 7.42
C ALA A 62 -10.00 7.76 6.19
N ILE A 63 -10.39 9.01 5.89
CA ILE A 63 -9.80 9.80 4.80
C ILE A 63 -8.31 10.09 5.07
N SER A 64 -7.93 10.38 6.32
CA SER A 64 -6.52 10.56 6.68
C SER A 64 -5.72 9.28 6.46
N ILE A 65 -6.25 8.14 6.91
CA ILE A 65 -5.61 6.83 6.74
C ILE A 65 -5.39 6.53 5.25
N MET A 66 -6.39 6.73 4.39
CA MET A 66 -6.23 6.52 2.94
C MET A 66 -5.11 7.38 2.32
N GLN A 67 -4.93 8.62 2.81
CA GLN A 67 -3.85 9.51 2.33
C GLN A 67 -2.47 9.06 2.80
N ASP A 68 -2.38 8.61 4.05
CA ASP A 68 -1.15 8.12 4.65
C ASP A 68 -0.71 6.82 3.97
N GLU A 69 -1.62 5.88 3.76
CA GLU A 69 -1.35 4.62 3.03
C GLU A 69 -0.91 4.88 1.58
N ALA A 70 -1.61 5.75 0.85
CA ALA A 70 -1.21 6.12 -0.51
C ALA A 70 0.19 6.76 -0.54
N SER A 71 0.56 7.54 0.49
CA SER A 71 1.88 8.15 0.60
C SER A 71 2.96 7.11 0.93
N GLU A 72 2.64 6.16 1.82
CA GLU A 72 3.52 5.04 2.17
C GLU A 72 3.79 4.13 0.96
N ASP A 73 2.76 3.79 0.19
CA ASP A 73 2.88 3.00 -1.03
C ASP A 73 3.77 3.67 -2.08
N ILE A 74 3.60 4.99 -2.27
CA ILE A 74 4.50 5.76 -3.15
C ILE A 74 5.93 5.70 -2.63
N ALA A 75 6.15 5.81 -1.32
CA ALA A 75 7.49 5.74 -0.73
C ALA A 75 8.12 4.35 -0.95
N LYS A 76 7.38 3.28 -0.67
CA LYS A 76 7.80 1.88 -0.91
C LYS A 76 8.08 1.62 -2.38
N MET A 77 7.23 2.09 -3.30
CA MET A 77 7.42 1.94 -4.75
C MET A 77 8.70 2.61 -5.25
N ASN A 78 9.10 3.72 -4.65
CA ASN A 78 10.36 4.42 -4.91
C ASN A 78 11.52 3.93 -4.04
N ALA A 79 11.30 2.81 -3.34
CA ALA A 79 12.25 2.15 -2.47
C ALA A 79 12.87 3.06 -1.40
N MET A 80 11.99 3.84 -0.78
CA MET A 80 12.24 4.58 0.44
C MET A 80 11.57 3.86 1.59
N GLY A 81 12.23 3.79 2.75
CA GLY A 81 11.58 3.31 3.96
C GLY A 81 10.40 4.22 4.36
N PRO A 82 9.34 3.65 4.97
CA PRO A 82 8.20 4.43 5.45
C PRO A 82 8.64 5.48 6.47
N SER A 83 7.96 6.63 6.46
CA SER A 83 8.20 7.70 7.42
C SER A 83 6.93 8.47 7.74
N ASP A 84 6.57 8.48 9.01
CA ASP A 84 5.39 9.19 9.53
C ASP A 84 5.60 10.71 9.62
N LYS A 85 6.79 11.20 9.26
CA LYS A 85 7.15 12.61 9.35
C LYS A 85 7.11 13.26 7.97
N PRO A 86 6.50 14.45 7.84
CA PRO A 86 6.61 15.25 6.63
C PRO A 86 8.08 15.44 6.23
N TYR A 87 8.36 15.38 4.93
CA TYR A 87 9.74 15.41 4.39
C TYR A 87 10.63 16.50 5.01
N PHE A 88 10.13 17.74 5.09
CA PHE A 88 10.89 18.87 5.65
C PHE A 88 11.08 18.84 7.17
N LYS A 89 10.37 17.95 7.88
CA LYS A 89 10.54 17.71 9.33
C LYS A 89 11.49 16.54 9.62
N GLN A 90 11.91 15.79 8.61
CA GLN A 90 12.88 14.72 8.77
C GLN A 90 14.30 15.31 8.85
N SER A 91 15.09 14.79 9.78
CA SER A 91 16.51 15.09 9.86
C SER A 91 17.28 14.43 8.71
N MET A 92 18.42 15.02 8.32
CA MET A 92 19.28 14.43 7.29
C MET A 92 19.70 12.99 7.62
N TRP A 93 19.85 12.66 8.91
CA TRP A 93 20.21 11.32 9.36
C TRP A 93 19.07 10.31 9.18
N GLU A 94 17.82 10.70 9.42
CA GLU A 94 16.64 9.86 9.19
C GLU A 94 16.49 9.52 7.69
N LEU A 95 16.63 10.53 6.82
CA LEU A 95 16.59 10.33 5.38
C LEU A 95 17.69 9.38 4.88
N TYR A 96 18.90 9.54 5.41
CA TYR A 96 20.02 8.64 5.10
C TYR A 96 19.71 7.21 5.53
N LYS A 97 19.25 7.00 6.76
CA LYS A 97 18.94 5.66 7.29
C LYS A 97 17.82 4.97 6.53
N ASN A 98 16.83 5.72 6.03
CA ASN A 98 15.69 5.18 5.30
C ASN A 98 16.00 4.80 3.84
N ARG A 99 17.10 5.31 3.27
CA ARG A 99 17.49 5.07 1.87
C ARG A 99 18.77 4.27 1.71
N ALA A 100 19.74 4.46 2.59
CA ALA A 100 21.06 3.84 2.47
C ALA A 100 21.02 2.30 2.39
N PRO A 101 20.22 1.58 3.20
CA PRO A 101 20.15 0.12 3.10
C PRO A 101 19.68 -0.35 1.72
N TRP A 102 18.67 0.32 1.16
CA TRP A 102 18.14 -0.06 -0.15
C TRP A 102 19.09 0.31 -1.29
N LEU A 103 19.71 1.49 -1.24
CA LEU A 103 20.71 1.90 -2.22
C LEU A 103 21.93 0.96 -2.22
N LEU A 104 22.41 0.57 -1.03
CA LEU A 104 23.51 -0.40 -0.91
C LEU A 104 23.13 -1.75 -1.52
N PHE A 105 21.91 -2.23 -1.26
CA PHE A 105 21.41 -3.46 -1.88
C PHE A 105 21.40 -3.37 -3.42
N LEU A 106 20.90 -2.25 -3.98
CA LEU A 106 20.89 -2.02 -5.43
C LEU A 106 22.32 -1.91 -6.01
N MET A 107 23.26 -1.27 -5.31
CA MET A 107 24.66 -1.18 -5.73
C MET A 107 25.33 -2.56 -5.80
N ILE A 108 25.09 -3.42 -4.79
CA ILE A 108 25.58 -4.79 -4.80
C ILE A 108 24.95 -5.58 -5.94
N SER A 109 23.63 -5.44 -6.13
CA SER A 109 22.91 -6.06 -7.25
C SER A 109 23.49 -5.65 -8.61
N SER A 110 23.82 -4.36 -8.79
CA SER A 110 24.47 -3.85 -10.02
C SER A 110 25.85 -4.45 -10.29
N THR A 111 26.53 -5.00 -9.27
CA THR A 111 27.84 -5.65 -9.46
C THR A 111 27.71 -6.93 -10.27
N PHE A 112 26.57 -7.65 -10.16
CA PHE A 112 26.30 -8.82 -10.99
C PHE A 112 26.20 -8.47 -12.47
N SER A 113 25.56 -7.34 -12.82
CA SER A 113 25.51 -6.85 -14.20
C SER A 113 26.92 -6.58 -14.75
N SER A 114 27.79 -5.96 -13.95
CA SER A 114 29.19 -5.72 -14.32
C SER A 114 29.97 -7.02 -14.54
N MET A 115 29.69 -8.07 -13.77
CA MET A 115 30.31 -9.38 -13.95
C MET A 115 29.90 -10.03 -15.28
N VAL A 116 28.62 -9.91 -15.66
CA VAL A 116 28.13 -10.38 -16.97
C VAL A 116 28.84 -9.65 -18.11
N ILE A 117 28.96 -8.32 -18.03
CA ILE A 117 29.62 -7.52 -19.08
C ILE A 117 31.09 -7.93 -19.25
N ARG A 118 31.83 -8.14 -18.15
CA ARG A 118 33.23 -8.62 -18.19
C ARG A 118 33.37 -9.98 -18.87
N GLY A 119 32.37 -10.86 -18.73
CA GLY A 119 32.35 -12.15 -19.42
C GLY A 119 32.31 -12.06 -20.96
N TYR A 120 31.91 -10.90 -21.50
CA TYR A 120 31.82 -10.64 -22.95
C TYR A 120 32.86 -9.61 -23.44
N GLU A 121 33.92 -9.37 -22.69
CA GLU A 121 34.94 -8.35 -22.99
C GLU A 121 35.57 -8.55 -24.38
N ASP A 122 35.90 -9.80 -24.77
CA ASP A 122 36.47 -10.11 -26.09
C ASP A 122 35.52 -9.75 -27.25
N ALA A 123 34.21 -9.98 -27.07
CA ALA A 123 33.21 -9.64 -28.08
C ALA A 123 33.00 -8.12 -28.19
N LEU A 124 33.02 -7.42 -27.04
CA LEU A 124 32.95 -5.96 -26.99
C LEU A 124 34.20 -5.29 -27.58
N ALA A 125 35.38 -5.92 -27.42
CA ALA A 125 36.62 -5.46 -28.03
C ALA A 125 36.61 -5.67 -29.56
N ALA A 126 36.03 -6.77 -30.04
CA ALA A 126 35.87 -7.04 -31.47
C ALA A 126 34.90 -6.05 -32.15
N VAL A 127 33.84 -5.64 -31.44
CA VAL A 127 32.82 -4.71 -31.95
C VAL A 127 32.49 -3.67 -30.89
N THR A 128 33.28 -2.61 -30.83
CA THR A 128 33.17 -1.55 -29.82
C THR A 128 31.82 -0.83 -29.82
N VAL A 129 31.13 -0.75 -30.96
CA VAL A 129 29.79 -0.11 -31.04
C VAL A 129 28.74 -0.82 -30.17
N LEU A 130 28.91 -2.10 -29.83
CA LEU A 130 28.00 -2.82 -28.94
C LEU A 130 27.91 -2.17 -27.56
N THR A 131 29.00 -1.57 -27.07
CA THR A 131 29.03 -0.87 -25.78
C THR A 131 28.06 0.32 -25.75
N ALA A 132 27.86 1.00 -26.89
CA ALA A 132 26.92 2.12 -27.00
C ALA A 132 25.45 1.68 -26.88
N TYR A 133 25.13 0.41 -27.20
CA TYR A 133 23.77 -0.13 -27.09
C TYR A 133 23.43 -0.66 -25.68
N ILE A 134 24.43 -0.94 -24.83
CA ILE A 134 24.21 -1.46 -23.48
C ILE A 134 23.32 -0.52 -22.64
N PRO A 135 23.62 0.80 -22.51
CA PRO A 135 22.77 1.70 -21.75
C PRO A 135 21.36 1.80 -22.34
N MET A 136 21.27 1.95 -23.67
CA MET A 136 19.98 2.09 -24.37
C MET A 136 19.05 0.89 -24.11
N LEU A 137 19.55 -0.34 -24.23
CA LEU A 137 18.76 -1.55 -24.01
C LEU A 137 18.40 -1.73 -22.52
N THR A 138 19.33 -1.40 -21.62
CA THR A 138 19.10 -1.47 -20.17
C THR A 138 18.01 -0.48 -19.74
N ASP A 139 18.05 0.75 -20.24
CA ASP A 139 17.07 1.80 -19.95
C ASP A 139 15.69 1.44 -20.51
N ALA A 140 15.63 0.92 -21.74
CA ALA A 140 14.37 0.47 -22.35
C ALA A 140 13.73 -0.67 -21.53
N GLY A 141 14.53 -1.66 -21.10
CA GLY A 141 14.09 -2.75 -20.25
C GLY A 141 13.64 -2.27 -18.86
N GLY A 142 14.39 -1.36 -18.24
CA GLY A 142 14.06 -0.79 -16.93
C GLY A 142 12.75 0.01 -16.95
N ASN A 143 12.53 0.81 -18.00
CA ASN A 143 11.30 1.59 -18.18
C ASN A 143 10.09 0.69 -18.43
N ALA A 144 10.21 -0.31 -19.31
CA ALA A 144 9.13 -1.28 -19.57
C ALA A 144 8.78 -2.09 -18.30
N GLY A 145 9.80 -2.51 -17.55
CA GLY A 145 9.63 -3.19 -16.26
C GLY A 145 8.91 -2.31 -15.24
N SER A 146 9.33 -1.06 -15.09
CA SER A 146 8.72 -0.11 -14.14
C SER A 146 7.26 0.20 -14.48
N GLN A 147 6.94 0.37 -15.77
CA GLN A 147 5.55 0.58 -16.23
C GLN A 147 4.66 -0.64 -15.93
N SER A 148 5.17 -1.84 -16.18
CA SER A 148 4.46 -3.09 -15.91
C SER A 148 4.23 -3.26 -14.41
N THR A 149 5.28 -3.12 -13.61
CA THR A 149 5.21 -3.27 -12.14
C THR A 149 4.28 -2.25 -11.50
N SER A 150 4.37 -0.96 -11.89
CA SER A 150 3.48 0.08 -11.36
C SER A 150 2.00 -0.21 -11.68
N THR A 151 1.71 -0.68 -12.90
CA THR A 151 0.35 -1.04 -13.31
C THR A 151 -0.18 -2.22 -12.49
N ILE A 152 0.63 -3.27 -12.30
CA ILE A 152 0.22 -4.46 -11.55
C ILE A 152 0.07 -4.15 -10.06
N ILE A 153 1.00 -3.43 -9.43
CA ILE A 153 0.90 -3.03 -8.02
C ILE A 153 -0.37 -2.22 -7.79
N ARG A 154 -0.62 -1.20 -8.63
CA ARG A 154 -1.85 -0.41 -8.53
C ARG A 154 -3.10 -1.28 -8.70
N SER A 155 -3.09 -2.19 -9.67
CA SER A 155 -4.23 -3.11 -9.91
C SER A 155 -4.49 -4.03 -8.71
N MET A 156 -3.44 -4.41 -7.97
CA MET A 156 -3.61 -5.14 -6.70
C MET A 156 -4.17 -4.26 -5.60
N ALA A 157 -3.66 -3.03 -5.44
CA ALA A 157 -4.10 -2.09 -4.40
C ALA A 157 -5.57 -1.69 -4.56
N VAL A 158 -6.07 -1.52 -5.79
CA VAL A 158 -7.49 -1.21 -6.05
C VAL A 158 -8.40 -2.44 -6.11
N GLY A 159 -7.84 -3.65 -5.96
CA GLY A 159 -8.61 -4.90 -5.97
C GLY A 159 -9.00 -5.46 -7.36
N ASP A 160 -8.46 -4.91 -8.46
CA ASP A 160 -8.67 -5.44 -9.82
C ASP A 160 -8.00 -6.82 -10.01
N ILE A 161 -6.89 -7.07 -9.29
CA ILE A 161 -6.14 -8.32 -9.31
C ILE A 161 -5.96 -8.81 -7.88
N ALA A 162 -6.52 -9.98 -7.57
CA ALA A 162 -6.30 -10.66 -6.29
C ALA A 162 -5.39 -11.89 -6.47
N PRO A 163 -4.47 -12.18 -5.53
CA PRO A 163 -3.78 -13.47 -5.53
C PRO A 163 -4.79 -14.62 -5.42
N PRO A 164 -4.51 -15.78 -6.03
CA PRO A 164 -5.43 -16.92 -5.99
C PRO A 164 -5.75 -17.31 -4.53
N ARG A 165 -7.05 -17.50 -4.24
CA ARG A 165 -7.65 -17.82 -2.93
C ARG A 165 -7.24 -19.20 -2.35
N SER A 166 -5.97 -19.60 -2.43
CA SER A 166 -5.47 -20.83 -1.80
C SER A 166 -4.81 -20.62 -0.43
N ALA A 167 -4.53 -19.37 -0.03
CA ALA A 167 -3.88 -19.07 1.26
C ALA A 167 -4.84 -18.66 2.39
N ALA A 168 -6.08 -18.24 2.08
CA ALA A 168 -7.03 -17.72 3.07
C ALA A 168 -7.72 -18.80 3.94
N TYR A 169 -7.65 -20.07 3.57
CA TYR A 169 -8.32 -21.17 4.29
C TYR A 169 -7.55 -21.68 5.53
N TYR A 170 -6.34 -21.21 5.79
CA TYR A 170 -5.52 -21.68 6.92
C TYR A 170 -5.56 -20.78 8.17
N LEU A 171 -6.30 -19.66 8.13
CA LEU A 171 -6.38 -18.69 9.24
C LEU A 171 -7.81 -18.28 9.63
N ALA A 172 -8.82 -19.10 9.31
CA ALA A 172 -10.19 -18.95 9.83
C ALA A 172 -10.56 -20.14 10.73
#